data_AF-A0A352YUK9-F1
#
_entry.id   AF-A0A352YUK9-F1
#
_cell.length_a   1.000
_cell.length_b   1.000
_cell.length_c   1.000
_cell.angle_alpha   90.00
_cell.angle_beta   90.00
_cell.angle_gamma   90.00
#
_symmetry.space_group_name_H-M   'P 1'
#
loop_
_entity.id
_entity.type
_entity.pdbx_description
1 polymer ?
#
loop_
_entity_poly.entity_id
_entity_poly.type
_entity_poly.pdbx_seq_one_letter_code
_entity_poly.pdbx_strand_id
1 'polypeptide(L)'
;RLEDTGNPLYSHLLRWNNSNHIKKHFSDNVKASVDGYDPLASLAAGLPGDFERWSPLAKAQWLETTVFMSGYLLSSQGDRMGMANSIEGRYPFLDYRVIEFCSTLPDKLKLNGMNEKFLLKKLMQGKIPESIVKRPKQPYRAPISSVFVGKGRPEYIPEMLSERQTRQAGVFSYNSVSALLGKIGNTGTASEMDNMVITSIISTHLLYNQFIENNNPEFQNAPLKNLKVIQDHE
;
A
#
# COMPACT_ATOMS: atom_id res chain seq x y z
N ARG A 1 -18.09 -10.68 -0.30
CA ARG A 1 -18.40 -10.84 -1.74
C ARG A 1 -19.10 -9.55 -2.21
N LEU A 2 -19.24 -9.26 -3.51
CA LEU A 2 -19.80 -7.96 -3.97
C LEU A 2 -21.27 -7.74 -3.54
N GLU A 3 -21.93 -8.78 -3.08
CA GLU A 3 -23.29 -8.77 -2.54
C GLU A 3 -23.38 -8.41 -1.04
N ASP A 4 -22.26 -8.35 -0.31
CA ASP A 4 -22.24 -8.09 1.13
C ASP A 4 -22.24 -6.59 1.46
N THR A 5 -23.19 -5.84 0.90
CA THR A 5 -23.24 -4.38 0.98
C THR A 5 -23.55 -3.86 2.39
N GLY A 6 -24.00 -4.73 3.29
CA GLY A 6 -24.23 -4.42 4.71
C GLY A 6 -22.96 -4.45 5.55
N ASN A 7 -21.85 -5.00 5.02
CA ASN A 7 -20.60 -5.10 5.76
C ASN A 7 -19.98 -3.70 5.98
N PRO A 8 -19.61 -3.33 7.22
CA PRO A 8 -18.99 -2.03 7.48
C PRO A 8 -17.68 -1.81 6.72
N LEU A 9 -16.99 -2.88 6.35
CA LEU A 9 -15.72 -2.84 5.65
C LEU A 9 -15.86 -3.05 4.12
N TYR A 10 -17.08 -3.08 3.61
CA TYR A 10 -17.41 -3.50 2.24
C TYR A 10 -16.52 -2.86 1.16
N SER A 11 -16.28 -1.55 1.25
CA SER A 11 -15.50 -0.77 0.27
C SER A 11 -14.07 -1.27 0.05
N HIS A 12 -13.51 -2.01 1.02
CA HIS A 12 -12.11 -2.44 1.01
C HIS A 12 -11.94 -3.96 0.92
N LEU A 13 -13.00 -4.74 1.10
CA LEU A 13 -12.97 -6.20 1.06
C LEU A 13 -12.36 -6.74 -0.23
N LEU A 14 -12.71 -6.18 -1.40
CA LEU A 14 -12.17 -6.63 -2.68
C LEU A 14 -10.63 -6.53 -2.70
N ARG A 15 -10.10 -5.40 -2.22
CA ARG A 15 -8.66 -5.16 -2.18
C ARG A 15 -7.98 -6.13 -1.22
N TRP A 16 -8.53 -6.31 -0.02
CA TRP A 16 -7.95 -7.22 0.97
C TRP A 16 -8.00 -8.67 0.53
N ASN A 17 -9.10 -9.11 -0.10
CA ASN A 17 -9.23 -10.45 -0.66
C ASN A 17 -8.16 -10.72 -1.72
N ASN A 18 -7.90 -9.76 -2.61
CA ASN A 18 -6.84 -9.88 -3.61
C ASN A 18 -5.46 -10.05 -2.96
N SER A 19 -5.14 -9.22 -1.96
CA SER A 19 -3.85 -9.32 -1.24
C SER A 19 -3.75 -10.55 -0.33
N ASN A 20 -4.88 -11.13 0.10
CA ASN A 20 -4.88 -12.28 1.00
C ASN A 20 -4.23 -13.52 0.37
N HIS A 21 -4.11 -13.56 -0.96
CA HIS A 21 -3.35 -14.59 -1.66
C HIS A 21 -1.88 -14.67 -1.25
N ILE A 22 -1.28 -13.55 -0.83
CA ILE A 22 0.11 -13.52 -0.31
C ILE A 22 0.28 -14.50 0.85
N LYS A 23 -0.70 -14.60 1.74
CA LYS A 23 -0.62 -15.45 2.94
C LYS A 23 -0.46 -16.94 2.62
N LYS A 24 -0.91 -17.39 1.44
CA LYS A 24 -0.74 -18.80 1.00
C LYS A 24 0.74 -19.17 0.87
N HIS A 25 1.58 -18.18 0.57
CA HIS A 25 3.02 -18.34 0.35
C HIS A 25 3.84 -18.20 1.64
N PHE A 26 3.23 -17.86 2.78
CA PHE A 26 3.95 -17.84 4.06
C PHE A 26 4.53 -19.21 4.43
N SER A 27 5.64 -19.20 5.15
CA SER A 27 6.22 -20.38 5.77
C SER A 27 5.26 -20.96 6.81
N ASP A 28 5.41 -22.24 7.14
CA ASP A 28 4.53 -22.90 8.11
C ASP A 28 4.69 -22.28 9.51
N ASN A 29 5.90 -21.86 9.87
CA ASN A 29 6.18 -21.12 11.11
C ASN A 29 5.39 -19.80 11.17
N VAL A 30 5.41 -19.01 10.09
CA VAL A 30 4.64 -17.75 10.04
C VAL A 30 3.15 -18.03 10.11
N LYS A 31 2.64 -19.02 9.35
CA LYS A 31 1.23 -19.41 9.39
C LYS A 31 0.79 -19.81 10.80
N ALA A 32 1.59 -20.61 11.50
CA ALA A 32 1.33 -20.98 12.88
C ALA A 32 1.36 -19.77 13.83
N SER A 33 2.29 -18.84 13.64
CA SER A 33 2.42 -17.64 14.50
C SER A 33 1.25 -16.65 14.40
N VAL A 34 0.54 -16.66 13.27
CA VAL A 34 -0.63 -15.78 13.02
C VAL A 34 -1.94 -16.55 13.04
N ASP A 35 -1.90 -17.84 13.40
CA ASP A 35 -3.11 -18.65 13.51
C ASP A 35 -4.04 -18.09 14.60
N GLY A 36 -5.33 -18.07 14.31
CA GLY A 36 -6.34 -17.46 15.18
C GLY A 36 -6.39 -15.92 15.17
N TYR A 37 -5.48 -15.20 14.50
CA TYR A 37 -5.59 -13.75 14.35
C TYR A 37 -6.47 -13.36 13.16
N ASP A 38 -7.61 -12.71 13.43
CA ASP A 38 -8.46 -12.11 12.42
C ASP A 38 -8.24 -10.58 12.34
N PRO A 39 -7.50 -10.10 11.31
CA PRO A 39 -7.25 -8.68 11.14
C PRO A 39 -8.51 -7.87 10.81
N LEU A 40 -9.52 -8.49 10.18
CA LEU A 40 -10.77 -7.80 9.85
C LEU A 40 -11.64 -7.64 11.10
N ALA A 41 -11.68 -8.65 11.97
CA ALA A 41 -12.34 -8.53 13.27
C ALA A 41 -11.64 -7.49 14.15
N SER A 42 -10.29 -7.49 14.17
CA SER A 42 -9.50 -6.49 14.91
C SER A 42 -9.75 -5.07 14.41
N LEU A 43 -9.85 -4.87 13.09
CA LEU A 43 -10.20 -3.57 12.50
C LEU A 43 -11.66 -3.19 12.83
N ALA A 44 -12.59 -4.13 12.72
CA ALA A 44 -14.00 -3.91 13.03
C ALA A 44 -14.22 -3.50 14.49
N ALA A 45 -13.43 -4.06 15.42
CA ALA A 45 -13.47 -3.67 16.83
C ALA A 45 -13.00 -2.23 17.09
N GLY A 46 -12.21 -1.65 16.18
CA GLY A 46 -11.72 -0.27 16.27
C GLY A 46 -12.60 0.76 15.55
N LEU A 47 -13.78 0.37 15.04
CA LEU A 47 -14.67 1.29 14.34
C LEU A 47 -15.33 2.29 15.31
N PRO A 48 -15.62 3.53 14.86
CA PRO A 48 -16.39 4.50 15.63
C PRO A 48 -17.75 3.94 16.09
N GLY A 49 -18.21 4.33 17.28
CA GLY A 49 -19.45 3.78 17.87
C GLY A 49 -20.73 4.02 17.05
N ASP A 50 -20.75 5.08 16.24
CA ASP A 50 -21.86 5.43 15.35
C ASP A 50 -21.59 5.10 13.88
N PHE A 51 -20.48 4.40 13.57
CA PHE A 51 -20.02 4.10 12.21
C PHE A 51 -21.10 3.47 11.34
N GLU A 52 -21.94 2.60 11.90
CA GLU A 52 -23.01 1.94 11.15
C GLU A 52 -24.06 2.90 10.59
N ARG A 53 -24.26 4.04 11.24
CA ARG A 53 -25.21 5.08 10.82
C ARG A 53 -24.66 5.98 9.73
N TRP A 54 -23.34 5.92 9.49
CA TRP A 54 -22.70 6.73 8.47
C TRP A 54 -23.09 6.26 7.08
N SER A 55 -23.08 7.19 6.13
CA SER A 55 -23.30 6.85 4.74
C SER A 55 -22.19 5.91 4.23
N PRO A 56 -22.45 5.10 3.18
CA PRO A 56 -21.43 4.25 2.58
C PRO A 56 -20.18 5.01 2.14
N LEU A 57 -20.34 6.25 1.64
CA LEU A 57 -19.21 7.09 1.25
C LEU A 57 -18.39 7.52 2.47
N ALA A 58 -19.02 7.93 3.56
CA ALA A 58 -18.32 8.32 4.78
C ALA A 58 -17.56 7.13 5.40
N LYS A 59 -18.19 5.94 5.45
CA LYS A 59 -17.53 4.68 5.87
C LYS A 59 -16.27 4.41 5.04
N ALA A 60 -16.39 4.48 3.71
CA ALA A 60 -15.27 4.26 2.80
C ALA A 60 -14.16 5.31 2.95
N GLN A 61 -14.50 6.60 3.12
CA GLN A 61 -13.52 7.66 3.33
C GLN A 61 -12.75 7.46 4.63
N TRP A 62 -13.44 7.13 5.72
CA TRP A 62 -12.80 6.87 7.00
C TRP A 62 -11.80 5.72 6.90
N LEU A 63 -12.22 4.57 6.36
CA LEU A 63 -11.36 3.40 6.17
C LEU A 63 -10.13 3.72 5.29
N GLU A 64 -10.29 4.51 4.24
CA GLU A 64 -9.16 4.95 3.41
C GLU A 64 -8.17 5.79 4.23
N THR A 65 -8.67 6.75 5.00
CA THR A 65 -7.83 7.64 5.81
C THR A 65 -7.14 6.94 6.98
N THR A 66 -7.79 5.98 7.63
CA THR A 66 -7.25 5.33 8.83
C THR A 66 -6.40 4.11 8.51
N VAL A 67 -6.69 3.39 7.43
CA VAL A 67 -5.98 2.15 7.08
C VAL A 67 -4.91 2.37 6.01
N PHE A 68 -5.18 3.21 5.00
CA PHE A 68 -4.33 3.30 3.81
C PHE A 68 -3.50 4.57 3.69
N MET A 69 -4.03 5.70 4.16
CA MET A 69 -3.43 7.00 3.88
C MET A 69 -2.01 7.11 4.45
N SER A 70 -1.82 6.86 5.75
CA SER A 70 -0.50 6.94 6.37
C SER A 70 0.41 5.79 5.93
N GLY A 71 -0.05 4.55 6.10
CA GLY A 71 0.77 3.35 5.92
C GLY A 71 1.15 3.05 4.47
N TYR A 72 0.36 3.48 3.49
CA TYR A 72 0.58 3.18 2.07
C TYR A 72 0.72 4.44 1.20
N LEU A 73 -0.29 5.32 1.18
CA LEU A 73 -0.31 6.45 0.24
C LEU A 73 0.80 7.47 0.54
N LEU A 74 0.85 7.98 1.76
CA LEU A 74 1.86 8.96 2.17
C LEU A 74 3.23 8.32 2.29
N SER A 75 3.33 7.24 3.07
CA SER A 75 4.60 6.55 3.31
C SER A 75 5.28 6.08 2.02
N SER A 76 4.62 5.19 1.26
CA SER A 76 5.27 4.49 0.15
C SER A 76 5.25 5.24 -1.18
N GLN A 77 4.29 6.15 -1.40
CA GLN A 77 4.16 6.88 -2.68
C GLN A 77 4.65 8.33 -2.62
N GLY A 78 4.91 8.88 -1.44
CA GLY A 78 5.34 10.26 -1.26
C GLY A 78 6.55 10.37 -0.36
N ASP A 79 6.34 10.27 0.95
CA ASP A 79 7.27 10.72 1.98
C ASP A 79 8.59 9.97 1.97
N ARG A 80 8.58 8.63 1.88
CA ARG A 80 9.85 7.86 1.82
C ARG A 80 10.64 8.19 0.56
N MET A 81 9.97 8.33 -0.57
CA MET A 81 10.63 8.65 -1.85
C MET A 81 11.20 10.08 -1.85
N GLY A 82 10.45 11.04 -1.31
CA GLY A 82 10.88 12.43 -1.20
C GLY A 82 12.03 12.59 -0.19
N MET A 83 11.86 12.09 1.03
CA MET A 83 12.84 12.25 2.11
C MET A 83 14.16 11.53 1.82
N ALA A 84 14.14 10.38 1.12
CA ALA A 84 15.35 9.73 0.62
C ALA A 84 16.18 10.64 -0.31
N ASN A 85 15.56 11.68 -0.89
CA ASN A 85 16.20 12.66 -1.75
C ASN A 85 16.20 14.08 -1.13
N SER A 86 16.03 14.19 0.19
CA SER A 86 15.93 15.49 0.90
C SER A 86 14.84 16.43 0.35
N ILE A 87 13.74 15.85 -0.16
CA ILE A 87 12.58 16.59 -0.66
C ILE A 87 11.42 16.43 0.33
N GLU A 88 10.93 17.55 0.86
CA GLU A 88 9.74 17.57 1.70
C GLU A 88 8.48 17.81 0.87
N GLY A 89 7.56 16.84 0.88
CA GLY A 89 6.24 16.98 0.27
C GLY A 89 5.29 17.80 1.16
N ARG A 90 4.54 18.73 0.56
CA ARG A 90 3.45 19.46 1.22
C ARG A 90 2.13 19.06 0.55
N TYR A 91 1.14 18.65 1.34
CA TYR A 91 -0.14 18.13 0.83
C TYR A 91 -1.32 19.01 1.29
N PRO A 92 -1.62 20.14 0.60
CA PRO A 92 -2.62 21.11 1.06
C PRO A 92 -4.03 20.55 1.31
N PHE A 93 -4.42 19.50 0.56
CA PHE A 93 -5.71 18.84 0.76
C PHE A 93 -5.82 18.04 2.06
N LEU A 94 -4.69 17.77 2.74
CA LEU A 94 -4.63 17.10 4.04
C LEU A 94 -4.58 18.08 5.22
N ASP A 95 -4.73 19.38 4.97
CA ASP A 95 -4.92 20.35 6.06
C ASP A 95 -6.19 19.98 6.85
N TYR A 96 -6.06 19.90 8.18
CA TYR A 96 -7.15 19.45 9.04
C TYR A 96 -8.42 20.30 8.88
N ARG A 97 -8.29 21.61 8.59
CA ARG A 97 -9.42 22.52 8.37
C ARG A 97 -10.18 22.17 7.08
N VAL A 98 -9.45 21.74 6.05
CA VAL A 98 -10.05 21.27 4.80
C VAL A 98 -10.79 19.96 5.03
N ILE A 99 -10.19 19.04 5.79
CA ILE A 99 -10.81 17.76 6.14
C ILE A 99 -12.06 17.95 7.01
N GLU A 100 -12.01 18.78 8.04
CA GLU A 100 -13.15 19.12 8.89
C GLU A 100 -14.30 19.71 8.07
N PHE A 101 -14.02 20.72 7.23
CA PHE A 101 -15.03 21.30 6.34
C PHE A 101 -15.63 20.24 5.40
N CYS A 102 -14.79 19.45 4.73
CA CYS A 102 -15.25 18.42 3.79
C CYS A 102 -16.09 17.32 4.47
N SER A 103 -15.85 17.06 5.75
CA SER A 103 -16.58 16.06 6.54
C SER A 103 -18.01 16.51 6.85
N THR A 104 -18.28 17.82 6.85
CA THR A 104 -19.64 18.38 7.02
C THR A 104 -20.46 18.41 5.72
N LEU A 105 -19.82 18.18 4.56
CA LEU A 105 -20.48 18.30 3.27
C LEU A 105 -21.42 17.11 3.01
N PRO A 106 -22.64 17.35 2.51
CA PRO A 106 -23.49 16.29 1.98
C PRO A 106 -22.78 15.47 0.90
N ASP A 107 -22.96 14.14 0.91
CA ASP A 107 -22.27 13.23 -0.02
C ASP A 107 -22.45 13.58 -1.49
N LYS A 108 -23.64 14.05 -1.88
CA LYS A 108 -23.93 14.49 -3.26
C LYS A 108 -23.02 15.60 -3.78
N LEU A 109 -22.37 16.37 -2.88
CA LEU A 109 -21.38 17.38 -3.25
C LEU A 109 -19.99 16.79 -3.45
N LYS A 110 -19.68 15.67 -2.82
CA LYS A 110 -18.41 14.93 -2.98
C LYS A 110 -18.48 14.00 -4.20
N LEU A 111 -19.59 13.28 -4.35
CA LEU A 111 -19.87 12.30 -5.40
C LEU A 111 -21.30 12.46 -5.89
N ASN A 112 -21.47 12.81 -7.16
CA ASN A 112 -22.79 12.98 -7.78
C ASN A 112 -23.00 11.91 -8.87
N GLY A 113 -23.64 10.80 -8.52
CA GLY A 113 -23.65 9.60 -9.36
C GLY A 113 -22.23 9.08 -9.59
N MET A 114 -21.83 8.89 -10.85
CA MET A 114 -20.47 8.49 -11.23
C MET A 114 -19.49 9.66 -11.32
N ASN A 115 -19.94 10.90 -11.05
CA ASN A 115 -19.07 12.08 -11.14
C ASN A 115 -18.41 12.37 -9.79
N GLU A 116 -17.20 11.85 -9.59
CA GLU A 116 -16.42 12.08 -8.38
C GLU A 116 -15.81 13.49 -8.33
N LYS A 117 -15.46 13.95 -7.11
CA LYS A 117 -14.91 15.28 -6.86
C LYS A 117 -15.83 16.40 -7.38
N PHE A 118 -17.16 16.22 -7.28
CA PHE A 118 -18.15 17.06 -7.96
C PHE A 118 -18.02 18.55 -7.61
N LEU A 119 -18.02 18.88 -6.31
CA LEU A 119 -17.87 20.26 -5.84
C LEU A 119 -16.52 20.85 -6.23
N LEU A 120 -15.43 20.06 -6.14
CA LEU A 120 -14.10 20.51 -6.53
C LEU A 120 -14.02 20.82 -8.04
N LYS A 121 -14.60 19.96 -8.88
CA LYS A 121 -14.70 20.20 -10.33
C LYS A 121 -15.48 21.48 -10.61
N LYS A 122 -16.62 21.70 -9.93
CA LYS A 122 -17.39 22.96 -10.03
C LYS A 122 -16.57 24.19 -9.62
N LEU A 123 -15.86 24.12 -8.51
CA LEU A 123 -15.03 25.22 -8.00
C LEU A 123 -13.90 25.62 -8.98
N MET A 124 -13.39 24.64 -9.74
CA MET A 124 -12.29 24.83 -10.69
C MET A 124 -12.75 25.22 -12.11
N GLN A 125 -14.06 25.23 -12.39
CA GLN A 125 -14.57 25.71 -13.68
C GLN A 125 -14.14 27.16 -13.93
N GLY A 126 -13.63 27.43 -15.14
CA GLY A 126 -13.09 28.74 -15.52
C GLY A 126 -11.74 29.10 -14.88
N LYS A 127 -11.20 28.27 -13.96
CA LYS A 127 -9.87 28.50 -13.34
C LYS A 127 -8.76 27.66 -13.96
N ILE A 128 -9.10 26.50 -14.52
CA ILE A 128 -8.19 25.61 -15.23
C ILE A 128 -8.83 25.15 -16.55
N PRO A 129 -8.05 24.64 -17.52
CA PRO A 129 -8.60 24.20 -18.80
C PRO A 129 -9.72 23.18 -18.62
N GLU A 130 -10.79 23.35 -19.41
CA GLU A 130 -11.99 22.51 -19.33
C GLU A 130 -11.67 21.02 -19.54
N SER A 131 -10.68 20.72 -20.38
CA SER A 131 -10.17 19.35 -20.59
C SER A 131 -9.61 18.72 -19.32
N ILE A 132 -9.05 19.50 -18.39
CA ILE A 132 -8.55 19.03 -17.10
C ILE A 132 -9.69 18.84 -16.10
N VAL A 133 -10.65 19.78 -16.07
CA VAL A 133 -11.84 19.68 -15.19
C VAL A 133 -12.65 18.42 -15.50
N LYS A 134 -12.84 18.13 -16.80
CA LYS A 134 -13.59 16.97 -17.29
C LYS A 134 -12.78 15.66 -17.29
N ARG A 135 -11.48 15.70 -16.97
CA ARG A 135 -10.61 14.52 -17.05
C ARG A 135 -11.06 13.45 -16.04
N PRO A 136 -11.24 12.18 -16.46
CA PRO A 136 -11.54 11.10 -15.54
C PRO A 136 -10.38 10.89 -14.55
N LYS A 137 -10.69 10.47 -13.31
CA LYS A 137 -9.67 10.10 -12.33
C LYS A 137 -8.82 8.95 -12.89
N GLN A 138 -7.51 9.18 -12.96
CA GLN A 138 -6.54 8.15 -13.28
C GLN A 138 -5.87 7.67 -11.98
N PRO A 139 -5.74 6.36 -11.77
CA PRO A 139 -5.03 5.85 -10.61
C PRO A 139 -3.52 6.09 -10.79
N TYR A 140 -2.85 6.52 -9.73
CA TYR A 140 -1.40 6.59 -9.69
C TYR A 140 -0.86 5.17 -9.46
N ARG A 141 -0.27 4.56 -10.49
CA ARG A 141 0.25 3.19 -10.44
C ARG A 141 1.63 3.14 -11.09
N ALA A 142 2.60 2.57 -10.39
CA ALA A 142 3.82 2.11 -11.02
C ALA A 142 3.54 0.88 -11.90
N PRO A 143 4.31 0.60 -12.96
CA PRO A 143 4.20 -0.64 -13.72
C PRO A 143 4.45 -1.86 -12.80
N ILE A 144 3.47 -2.75 -12.68
CA ILE A 144 3.52 -3.88 -11.72
C ILE A 144 4.10 -5.16 -12.35
N SER A 145 3.87 -5.44 -13.64
CA SER A 145 3.97 -6.80 -14.16
C SER A 145 5.29 -7.23 -14.84
N SER A 146 6.05 -6.30 -15.43
CA SER A 146 7.22 -6.64 -16.27
C SER A 146 8.58 -6.41 -15.60
N VAL A 147 8.62 -5.72 -14.47
CA VAL A 147 9.87 -5.27 -13.85
C VAL A 147 10.65 -6.41 -13.18
N PHE A 148 9.96 -7.39 -12.58
CA PHE A 148 10.63 -8.42 -11.78
C PHE A 148 10.87 -9.74 -12.52
N VAL A 149 10.03 -10.06 -13.51
CA VAL A 149 10.07 -11.35 -14.23
C VAL A 149 10.35 -11.22 -15.72
N GLY A 150 10.50 -9.99 -16.24
CA GLY A 150 10.83 -9.74 -17.64
C GLY A 150 12.33 -9.85 -17.97
N LYS A 151 12.67 -9.77 -19.26
CA LYS A 151 14.06 -9.82 -19.77
C LYS A 151 14.97 -8.71 -19.21
N GLY A 152 14.40 -7.59 -18.78
CA GLY A 152 15.12 -6.46 -18.19
C GLY A 152 15.05 -6.40 -16.66
N ARG A 153 14.78 -7.54 -16.00
CA ARG A 153 14.69 -7.56 -14.53
C ARG A 153 16.03 -7.17 -13.88
N PRO A 154 16.01 -6.43 -12.76
CA PRO A 154 17.24 -6.10 -12.03
C PRO A 154 18.05 -7.33 -11.60
N GLU A 155 19.38 -7.18 -11.54
CA GLU A 155 20.32 -8.28 -11.25
C GLU A 155 20.15 -8.89 -9.85
N TYR A 156 19.62 -8.14 -8.89
CA TYR A 156 19.39 -8.63 -7.52
C TYR A 156 18.17 -9.56 -7.42
N ILE A 157 17.29 -9.59 -8.43
CA ILE A 157 16.02 -10.32 -8.36
C ILE A 157 16.20 -11.84 -8.25
N PRO A 158 17.07 -12.51 -9.05
CA PRO A 158 17.32 -13.94 -8.89
C PRO A 158 17.76 -14.31 -7.48
N GLU A 159 18.61 -13.47 -6.85
CA GLU A 159 19.06 -13.71 -5.49
C GLU A 159 17.93 -13.51 -4.47
N MET A 160 17.14 -12.43 -4.61
CA MET A 160 15.98 -12.19 -3.74
C MET A 160 14.86 -13.23 -3.91
N LEU A 161 14.89 -14.07 -4.94
CA LEU A 161 13.94 -15.17 -5.13
C LEU A 161 14.59 -16.55 -4.93
N SER A 162 15.84 -16.59 -4.46
CA SER A 162 16.60 -17.82 -4.29
C SER A 162 16.09 -18.64 -3.10
N GLU A 163 16.38 -19.95 -3.12
CA GLU A 163 16.10 -20.83 -1.98
C GLU A 163 16.79 -20.36 -0.71
N ARG A 164 18.07 -20.00 -0.85
CA ARG A 164 18.91 -19.52 0.24
C ARG A 164 18.26 -18.32 0.92
N GLN A 165 17.96 -17.27 0.16
CA GLN A 165 17.39 -16.04 0.71
C GLN A 165 16.00 -16.27 1.32
N THR A 166 15.17 -17.07 0.65
CA THR A 166 13.81 -17.39 1.14
C THR A 166 13.85 -18.12 2.47
N ARG A 167 14.74 -19.12 2.61
CA ARG A 167 14.90 -19.88 3.85
C ARG A 167 15.52 -19.06 4.97
N GLN A 168 16.50 -18.21 4.68
CA GLN A 168 17.13 -17.34 5.68
C GLN A 168 16.17 -16.29 6.22
N ALA A 169 15.42 -15.61 5.35
CA ALA A 169 14.41 -14.66 5.77
C ALA A 169 13.28 -15.33 6.57
N GLY A 170 12.97 -16.59 6.28
CA GLY A 170 12.04 -17.42 7.06
C GLY A 170 10.56 -17.05 6.95
N VAL A 171 10.22 -15.99 6.22
CA VAL A 171 8.84 -15.47 6.11
C VAL A 171 8.00 -16.28 5.11
N PHE A 172 8.59 -16.73 4.01
CA PHE A 172 7.90 -17.40 2.91
C PHE A 172 8.35 -18.86 2.75
N SER A 173 7.48 -19.69 2.17
CA SER A 173 7.77 -21.08 1.81
C SER A 173 8.42 -21.15 0.43
N TYR A 174 9.69 -21.59 0.36
CA TYR A 174 10.40 -21.69 -0.92
C TYR A 174 9.69 -22.61 -1.92
N ASN A 175 9.10 -23.72 -1.47
CA ASN A 175 8.33 -24.61 -2.35
C ASN A 175 7.18 -23.87 -3.04
N SER A 176 6.50 -22.99 -2.30
CA SER A 176 5.41 -22.17 -2.82
C SER A 176 5.91 -21.07 -3.77
N VAL A 177 7.05 -20.44 -3.45
CA VAL A 177 7.71 -19.44 -4.30
C VAL A 177 8.16 -20.07 -5.62
N SER A 178 8.85 -21.21 -5.57
CA SER A 178 9.33 -21.95 -6.74
C SER A 178 8.18 -22.37 -7.66
N ALA A 179 7.08 -22.87 -7.10
CA ALA A 179 5.88 -23.22 -7.87
C ALA A 179 5.27 -22.00 -8.59
N LEU A 180 5.22 -20.83 -7.92
CA LEU A 180 4.74 -19.59 -8.53
C LEU A 180 5.64 -19.14 -9.70
N LEU A 181 6.96 -19.19 -9.51
CA LEU A 181 7.93 -18.82 -10.56
C LEU A 181 7.87 -19.79 -11.74
N GLY A 182 7.73 -21.09 -11.48
CA GLY A 182 7.53 -22.11 -12.52
C GLY A 182 6.24 -21.87 -13.32
N LYS A 183 5.12 -21.55 -12.66
CA LYS A 183 3.87 -21.16 -13.32
C LYS A 183 4.09 -19.98 -14.26
N ILE A 184 4.72 -18.90 -13.77
CA ILE A 184 4.94 -17.67 -14.56
C ILE A 184 5.90 -17.93 -15.74
N GLY A 185 6.95 -18.72 -15.51
CA GLY A 185 7.88 -19.12 -16.58
C GLY A 185 7.19 -19.90 -17.69
N ASN A 186 6.27 -20.79 -17.34
CA ASN A 186 5.51 -21.59 -18.32
C ASN A 186 4.46 -20.78 -19.09
N THR A 187 3.77 -19.85 -18.43
CA THR A 187 2.73 -19.02 -19.09
C THR A 187 3.31 -17.81 -19.82
N GLY A 188 4.52 -17.38 -19.47
CA GLY A 188 5.12 -16.13 -19.97
C GLY A 188 4.45 -14.86 -19.44
N THR A 189 3.47 -14.98 -18.54
CA THR A 189 2.68 -13.85 -18.02
C THR A 189 2.40 -14.01 -16.52
N ALA A 190 2.62 -12.94 -15.76
CA ALA A 190 2.23 -12.84 -14.35
C ALA A 190 0.91 -12.06 -14.22
N SER A 191 -0.07 -12.60 -13.50
CA SER A 191 -1.29 -11.87 -13.16
C SER A 191 -1.03 -10.77 -12.13
N GLU A 192 -1.96 -9.83 -11.95
CA GLU A 192 -1.84 -8.79 -10.90
C GLU A 192 -1.61 -9.41 -9.50
N MET A 193 -2.29 -10.51 -9.19
CA MET A 193 -2.12 -11.21 -7.90
C MET A 193 -0.73 -11.85 -7.80
N ASP A 194 -0.24 -12.48 -8.87
CA ASP A 194 1.11 -13.06 -8.89
C ASP A 194 2.18 -11.98 -8.62
N ASN A 195 2.01 -10.80 -9.22
CA ASN A 195 2.92 -9.68 -9.01
C ASN A 195 2.85 -9.10 -7.59
N MET A 196 1.67 -9.06 -6.96
CA MET A 196 1.56 -8.67 -5.55
C MET A 196 2.36 -9.62 -4.65
N VAL A 197 2.30 -10.94 -4.92
CA VAL A 197 3.09 -11.94 -4.18
C VAL A 197 4.58 -11.72 -4.41
N ILE A 198 5.03 -11.62 -5.66
CA ILE A 198 6.44 -11.41 -6.00
C ILE A 198 6.99 -10.14 -5.35
N THR A 199 6.24 -9.03 -5.45
CA THR A 199 6.63 -7.75 -4.85
C THR A 199 6.79 -7.89 -3.34
N SER A 200 5.86 -8.60 -2.67
CA SER A 200 5.91 -8.80 -1.23
C SER A 200 7.12 -9.64 -0.80
N ILE A 201 7.46 -10.67 -1.57
CA ILE A 201 8.64 -11.52 -1.31
C ILE A 201 9.92 -10.69 -1.45
N ILE A 202 10.08 -10.03 -2.60
CA ILE A 202 11.29 -9.24 -2.89
C ILE A 202 11.45 -8.11 -1.87
N SER A 203 10.38 -7.37 -1.56
CA SER A 203 10.48 -6.28 -0.58
C SER A 203 10.87 -6.77 0.80
N THR A 204 10.33 -7.93 1.22
CA THR A 204 10.67 -8.53 2.52
C THR A 204 12.12 -9.00 2.55
N HIS A 205 12.56 -9.67 1.49
CA HIS A 205 13.94 -10.17 1.41
C HIS A 205 14.95 -9.04 1.29
N LEU A 206 14.64 -7.95 0.58
CA LEU A 206 15.46 -6.75 0.54
C LEU A 206 15.61 -6.12 1.93
N LEU A 207 14.51 -5.99 2.68
CA LEU A 207 14.55 -5.48 4.06
C LEU A 207 15.40 -6.38 4.97
N TYR A 208 15.21 -7.70 4.87
CA TYR A 208 15.99 -8.67 5.64
C TYR A 208 17.49 -8.58 5.29
N ASN A 209 17.84 -8.61 4.01
CA ASN A 209 19.21 -8.56 3.56
C ASN A 209 19.90 -7.25 3.95
N GLN A 210 19.23 -6.11 3.78
CA GLN A 210 19.80 -4.80 4.09
C GLN A 210 19.96 -4.58 5.60
N PHE A 211 18.96 -4.92 6.41
CA PHE A 211 18.87 -4.47 7.79
C PHE A 211 19.04 -5.58 8.85
N ILE A 212 18.84 -6.85 8.49
CA ILE A 212 19.04 -7.99 9.39
C ILE A 212 20.38 -8.67 9.12
N GLU A 213 20.70 -8.93 7.85
CA GLU A 213 22.05 -9.39 7.46
C GLU A 213 23.06 -8.24 7.38
N ASN A 214 22.60 -7.01 7.60
CA ASN A 214 23.40 -5.79 7.58
C ASN A 214 24.16 -5.56 6.26
N ASN A 215 23.60 -5.98 5.11
CA ASN A 215 24.22 -5.80 3.80
C ASN A 215 23.86 -4.46 3.14
N ASN A 216 23.62 -3.41 3.93
CA ASN A 216 23.35 -2.08 3.40
C ASN A 216 24.62 -1.21 3.40
N PRO A 217 25.29 -1.04 2.24
CA PRO A 217 26.55 -0.29 2.17
C PRO A 217 26.40 1.19 2.53
N GLU A 218 25.19 1.76 2.39
CA GLU A 218 24.93 3.16 2.78
C GLU A 218 25.00 3.36 4.31
N PHE A 219 24.74 2.30 5.09
CA PHE A 219 24.75 2.34 6.55
C PHE A 219 25.95 1.59 7.19
N GLN A 220 26.78 0.90 6.40
CA GLN A 220 27.94 0.12 6.86
C GLN A 220 29.17 0.98 7.23
N ASN A 221 29.02 1.95 8.13
CA ASN A 221 30.13 2.68 8.80
C ASN A 221 30.81 3.82 8.01
N ALA A 222 30.03 4.70 7.38
CA ALA A 222 30.44 6.10 7.36
C ALA A 222 29.89 6.78 8.63
N PRO A 223 30.64 7.66 9.31
CA PRO A 223 30.02 8.52 10.33
C PRO A 223 28.84 9.24 9.69
N LEU A 224 27.67 9.19 10.33
CA LEU A 224 26.47 9.91 9.88
C LEU A 224 26.84 11.39 9.74
N LYS A 225 27.07 11.84 8.50
CA LYS A 225 27.41 13.23 8.23
C LYS A 225 26.16 14.07 8.49
N ASN A 226 26.32 15.19 9.21
CA ASN A 226 25.24 16.12 9.57
C ASN A 226 24.25 15.64 10.65
N LEU A 227 24.66 14.73 11.54
CA LEU A 227 23.88 14.41 12.74
C LEU A 227 24.22 15.38 13.87
N LYS A 228 23.25 16.16 14.36
CA LYS A 228 23.36 16.88 15.63
C LYS A 228 22.59 16.11 16.69
N VAL A 229 23.29 15.44 17.60
CA VAL A 229 22.69 14.86 18.80
C VAL A 229 22.43 16.00 19.77
N ILE A 230 21.15 16.28 20.06
CA ILE A 230 20.76 17.21 21.12
C ILE A 230 20.52 16.37 22.37
N GLN A 231 21.41 16.47 23.35
CA GLN A 231 21.13 16.00 24.70
C GLN A 231 20.44 17.16 25.42
N ASP A 232 19.14 17.02 25.68
CA ASP A 232 18.45 17.93 26.58
C ASP A 232 19.02 17.70 27.98
N HIS A 233 19.78 18.67 28.48
CA HIS A 233 20.19 18.70 29.88
C HIS A 233 19.05 19.32 30.68
N GLU A 234 18.46 18.54 31.58
CA GLU A 234 17.60 19.04 32.67
C GLU A 234 18.39 19.91 33.66
#